data_AF-A0A534A9S1-F1
#
_entry.id   AF-A0A534A9S1-F1
#
_cell.length_a   1.000
_cell.length_b   1.000
_cell.length_c   1.000
_cell.angle_alpha   90.00
_cell.angle_beta   90.00
_cell.angle_gamma   90.00
#
_symmetry.space_group_name_H-M   'P 1'
#
loop_
_entity.id
_entity.type
_entity.pdbx_description
1 polymer ?
#
loop_
_entity_poly.entity_id
_entity_poly.type
_entity_poly.pdbx_seq_one_letter_code
_entity_poly.pdbx_strand_id
1 'polypeptide(L)'
;MIAACDATVVDSPAHTFCKVRTAGFGEKVQTMSEQLTSCNADSSNIEQDYFRSVANAVKRGDHDAQLCYIEGDFKGGTSEQDVSVYQVEASHYANEAFERGDWRIATLLETTGSSLGHSGNWLRFLSIDVPVGTRATVYRMNRLLKLGAVGDYAAKLDRMAERGGLSANEVADADTWALNTYQKYFVNSPRLTEAPKACALQD
;
A
#
# COMPACT_ATOMS: atom_id res chain seq x y z
N MET A 1 19.60 18.27 10.62
CA MET A 1 20.21 19.43 9.91
C MET A 1 21.02 18.90 8.75
N ILE A 2 20.51 19.00 7.53
CA ILE A 2 21.26 18.63 6.31
C ILE A 2 22.05 19.89 5.94
N ALA A 3 23.37 19.87 6.13
CA ALA A 3 24.22 20.93 5.61
C ALA A 3 24.14 20.87 4.07
N ALA A 4 23.59 21.92 3.45
CA ALA A 4 23.62 22.06 2.01
C ALA A 4 25.08 22.11 1.56
N CYS A 5 25.46 21.26 0.60
CA CYS A 5 26.80 21.28 0.01
C CYS A 5 26.91 22.56 -0.83
N ASP A 6 27.32 23.65 -0.21
CA ASP A 6 27.63 24.89 -0.90
C ASP A 6 29.00 24.71 -1.61
N ALA A 7 28.98 24.74 -2.95
CA ALA A 7 30.13 24.44 -3.79
C ALA A 7 31.16 25.59 -3.87
N THR A 8 30.95 26.68 -3.13
CA THR A 8 31.72 27.91 -3.27
C THR A 8 33.05 27.93 -2.50
N VAL A 9 33.25 27.04 -1.53
CA VAL A 9 34.50 26.95 -0.76
C VAL A 9 35.21 25.62 -1.01
N VAL A 10 36.10 25.66 -2.01
CA VAL A 10 37.02 24.56 -2.33
C VAL A 10 37.92 24.31 -1.11
N ASP A 11 38.09 23.04 -0.75
CA ASP A 11 38.96 22.53 0.33
C ASP A 11 38.55 22.79 1.79
N SER A 12 37.29 23.13 2.06
CA SER A 12 36.76 23.08 3.43
C SER A 12 36.56 21.63 3.92
N PRO A 13 36.62 21.35 5.23
CA PRO A 13 36.26 20.03 5.78
C PRO A 13 34.86 19.56 5.36
N ALA A 14 33.91 20.49 5.19
CA ALA A 14 32.57 20.22 4.68
C ALA A 14 32.58 19.78 3.21
N HIS A 15 33.41 20.41 2.37
CA HIS A 15 33.59 20.04 0.97
C HIS A 15 34.24 18.66 0.80
N THR A 16 35.26 18.33 1.62
CA THR A 16 35.86 16.99 1.66
C THR A 16 34.84 15.93 2.11
N PHE A 17 34.05 16.21 3.14
CA PHE A 17 32.97 15.32 3.58
C PHE A 17 31.91 15.11 2.49
N CYS A 18 31.48 16.16 1.80
CA CYS A 18 30.56 16.05 0.67
C CYS A 18 31.15 15.19 -0.45
N LYS A 19 32.43 15.38 -0.84
CA LYS A 19 33.09 14.57 -1.89
C LYS A 19 33.17 13.09 -1.55
N VAL A 20 33.55 12.74 -0.31
CA VAL A 20 33.61 11.35 0.14
C VAL A 20 32.21 10.72 0.14
N ARG A 21 31.21 11.47 0.60
CA ARG A 21 29.82 11.00 0.64
C ARG A 21 29.22 10.82 -0.75
N THR A 22 29.45 11.75 -1.69
CA THR A 22 28.96 11.63 -3.07
C THR A 22 29.67 10.53 -3.84
N ALA A 23 30.98 10.34 -3.64
CA ALA A 23 31.71 9.21 -4.22
C ALA A 23 31.18 7.85 -3.73
N GLY A 24 30.97 7.71 -2.41
CA GLY A 24 30.38 6.48 -1.86
C GLY A 24 28.93 6.25 -2.29
N PHE A 25 28.18 7.31 -2.60
CA PHE A 25 26.85 7.18 -3.18
C PHE A 25 26.91 6.76 -4.65
N GLY A 26 27.86 7.31 -5.43
CA GLY A 26 28.09 6.92 -6.82
C GLY A 26 28.46 5.45 -6.96
N GLU A 27 29.34 4.95 -6.09
CA GLU A 27 29.73 3.53 -6.05
C GLU A 27 28.54 2.62 -5.72
N LYS A 28 27.71 2.99 -4.72
CA LYS A 28 26.48 2.26 -4.41
C LYS A 28 25.47 2.25 -5.55
N VAL A 29 25.26 3.39 -6.21
CA VAL A 29 24.36 3.48 -7.39
C VAL A 29 24.88 2.61 -8.52
N GLN A 30 26.19 2.57 -8.75
CA GLN A 30 26.79 1.73 -9.79
C GLN A 30 26.64 0.24 -9.46
N THR A 31 26.90 -0.18 -8.20
CA THR A 31 26.67 -1.57 -7.77
C THR A 31 25.20 -1.98 -7.91
N MET A 32 24.25 -1.11 -7.53
CA MET A 32 22.82 -1.38 -7.71
C MET A 32 22.45 -1.46 -9.20
N SER A 33 23.00 -0.59 -10.04
CA SER A 33 22.81 -0.61 -11.50
C SER A 33 23.35 -1.91 -12.11
N GLU A 34 24.52 -2.37 -11.71
CA GLU A 34 25.13 -3.62 -12.18
C GLU A 34 24.34 -4.84 -11.70
N GLN A 35 23.87 -4.85 -10.46
CA GLN A 35 22.96 -5.88 -9.94
C GLN A 35 21.65 -5.93 -10.74
N LEU A 36 21.03 -4.78 -11.01
CA LEU A 36 19.82 -4.68 -11.84
C LEU A 36 20.07 -5.11 -13.30
N THR A 37 21.25 -4.83 -13.85
CA THR A 37 21.60 -5.25 -15.22
C THR A 37 21.93 -6.75 -15.28
N SER A 38 22.44 -7.32 -14.19
CA SER A 38 22.68 -8.75 -14.05
C SER A 38 21.38 -9.55 -13.84
N CYS A 39 20.30 -8.89 -13.40
CA CYS A 39 18.94 -9.37 -13.53
C CYS A 39 18.50 -9.29 -15.00
N ASN A 40 19.15 -10.08 -15.86
CA ASN A 40 18.91 -10.23 -17.29
C ASN A 40 17.55 -10.89 -17.61
N ALA A 41 16.60 -10.80 -16.68
CA ALA A 41 15.29 -11.38 -16.79
C ALA A 41 14.41 -10.40 -17.58
N ASP A 42 13.97 -10.88 -18.74
CA ASP A 42 12.84 -10.35 -19.47
C ASP A 42 11.79 -9.86 -18.47
N SER A 43 11.59 -8.54 -18.36
CA SER A 43 10.78 -7.94 -17.28
C SER A 43 9.35 -8.46 -17.30
N SER A 44 8.90 -8.93 -18.46
CA SER A 44 7.63 -9.62 -18.68
C SER A 44 7.49 -10.93 -17.89
N ASN A 45 8.58 -11.65 -17.63
CA ASN A 45 8.57 -12.91 -16.89
C ASN A 45 8.61 -12.71 -15.37
N ILE A 46 9.22 -11.61 -14.88
CA ILE A 46 9.30 -11.36 -13.43
C ILE A 46 7.89 -11.13 -12.85
N GLU A 47 7.05 -10.34 -13.51
CA GLU A 47 5.69 -10.06 -13.03
C GLU A 47 4.84 -11.34 -13.03
N GLN A 48 4.96 -12.17 -14.07
CA GLN A 48 4.27 -13.47 -14.16
C GLN A 48 4.76 -14.46 -13.10
N ASP A 49 6.07 -14.53 -12.86
CA ASP A 49 6.66 -15.40 -11.85
C ASP A 49 6.29 -14.97 -10.43
N TYR A 50 6.29 -13.67 -10.18
CA TYR A 50 5.80 -13.08 -8.94
C TYR A 50 4.33 -13.46 -8.72
N PHE A 51 3.47 -13.21 -9.72
CA PHE A 51 2.05 -13.53 -9.62
C PHE A 51 1.80 -15.01 -9.36
N ARG A 52 2.47 -15.89 -10.13
CA ARG A 52 2.37 -17.34 -9.95
C ARG A 52 2.83 -17.78 -8.55
N SER A 53 3.89 -17.16 -8.04
CA SER A 53 4.41 -17.45 -6.70
C SER A 53 3.43 -17.03 -5.61
N VAL A 54 2.87 -15.83 -5.72
CA VAL A 54 1.82 -15.31 -4.81
C VAL A 54 0.57 -16.20 -4.89
N ALA A 55 0.07 -16.51 -6.08
CA ALA A 55 -1.10 -17.38 -6.26
C ALA A 55 -0.88 -18.78 -5.66
N ASN A 56 0.32 -19.35 -5.80
CA ASN A 56 0.66 -20.62 -5.18
C ASN A 56 0.74 -20.53 -3.65
N ALA A 57 1.22 -19.41 -3.09
CA ALA A 57 1.24 -19.18 -1.64
C ALA A 57 -0.17 -19.00 -1.06
N VAL A 58 -1.01 -18.24 -1.75
CA VAL A 58 -2.43 -18.08 -1.43
C VAL A 58 -3.15 -19.44 -1.39
N LYS A 59 -2.91 -20.32 -2.37
CA LYS A 59 -3.46 -21.70 -2.39
C LYS A 59 -3.04 -22.55 -1.19
N ARG A 60 -1.97 -22.18 -0.48
CA ARG A 60 -1.51 -22.82 0.76
C ARG A 60 -2.06 -22.16 2.03
N GLY A 61 -2.92 -21.16 1.91
CA GLY A 61 -3.51 -20.43 3.04
C GLY A 61 -2.61 -19.33 3.61
N ASP A 62 -1.66 -18.81 2.84
CA ASP A 62 -0.80 -17.71 3.28
C ASP A 62 -1.56 -16.37 3.23
N HIS A 63 -1.89 -15.83 4.40
CA HIS A 63 -2.64 -14.58 4.54
C HIS A 63 -1.86 -13.34 4.09
N ASP A 64 -0.52 -13.36 4.16
CA ASP A 64 0.29 -12.24 3.69
C ASP A 64 0.33 -12.23 2.17
N ALA A 65 0.43 -13.42 1.56
CA ALA A 65 0.29 -13.59 0.12
C ALA A 65 -1.10 -13.17 -0.38
N GLN A 66 -2.18 -13.39 0.40
CA GLN A 66 -3.51 -12.91 0.05
C GLN A 66 -3.54 -11.38 -0.11
N LEU A 67 -2.92 -10.63 0.79
CA LEU A 67 -2.86 -9.16 0.69
C LEU A 67 -2.03 -8.71 -0.52
N CYS A 68 -0.88 -9.36 -0.76
CA CYS A 68 -0.07 -9.11 -1.94
C CYS A 68 -0.81 -9.46 -3.25
N TYR A 69 -1.69 -10.48 -3.22
CA TYR A 69 -2.55 -10.83 -4.34
C TYR A 69 -3.55 -9.71 -4.62
N ILE A 70 -4.25 -9.20 -3.58
CA ILE A 70 -5.22 -8.10 -3.71
C ILE A 70 -4.54 -6.80 -4.21
N GLU A 71 -3.32 -6.52 -3.77
CA GLU A 71 -2.56 -5.34 -4.22
C GLU A 71 -2.03 -5.48 -5.65
N GLY A 72 -1.83 -6.73 -6.11
CA GLY A 72 -1.14 -7.07 -7.35
C GLY A 72 -1.63 -6.29 -8.58
N ASP A 73 -0.69 -5.83 -9.38
CA ASP A 73 -0.97 -5.16 -10.65
C ASP A 73 -0.80 -6.13 -11.82
N PHE A 74 -1.88 -6.34 -12.57
CA PHE A 74 -1.84 -7.10 -13.82
C PHE A 74 -1.61 -6.12 -14.97
N LYS A 75 -0.33 -5.83 -15.25
CA LYS A 75 0.05 -5.06 -16.44
C LYS A 75 0.41 -6.03 -17.57
N GLY A 76 -0.28 -5.91 -18.70
CA GLY A 76 0.08 -6.55 -19.97
C GLY A 76 -0.30 -8.03 -20.10
N GLY A 77 -1.07 -8.37 -21.14
CA GLY A 77 -1.25 -9.76 -21.60
C GLY A 77 -2.18 -10.66 -20.77
N THR A 78 -2.83 -10.13 -19.73
CA THR A 78 -3.80 -10.87 -18.92
C THR A 78 -5.08 -11.14 -19.72
N SER A 79 -5.55 -12.39 -19.74
CA SER A 79 -6.79 -12.73 -20.44
C SER A 79 -8.01 -12.22 -19.68
N GLU A 80 -9.14 -12.04 -20.37
CA GLU A 80 -10.42 -11.70 -19.70
C GLU A 80 -10.81 -12.73 -18.64
N GLN A 81 -10.46 -14.00 -18.87
CA GLN A 81 -10.69 -15.08 -17.91
C GLN A 81 -9.87 -14.89 -16.63
N ASP A 82 -8.59 -14.53 -16.75
CA ASP A 82 -7.72 -14.30 -15.60
C ASP A 82 -8.19 -13.08 -14.79
N VAL A 83 -8.67 -12.04 -15.47
CA VAL A 83 -9.28 -10.87 -14.81
C VAL A 83 -10.50 -11.29 -13.99
N SER A 84 -11.40 -12.11 -14.56
CA SER A 84 -12.60 -12.56 -13.85
C SER A 84 -12.24 -13.43 -12.63
N VAL A 85 -11.26 -14.32 -12.77
CA VAL A 85 -10.75 -15.15 -11.65
C VAL A 85 -10.17 -14.26 -10.55
N TYR A 86 -9.32 -13.31 -10.94
CA TYR A 86 -8.74 -12.35 -10.01
C TYR A 86 -9.81 -11.58 -9.23
N GLN A 87 -10.84 -11.06 -9.91
CA GLN A 87 -11.90 -10.28 -9.26
C GLN A 87 -12.62 -11.09 -8.19
N VAL A 88 -12.94 -12.36 -8.47
CA VAL A 88 -13.60 -13.25 -7.51
C VAL A 88 -12.68 -13.55 -6.33
N GLU A 89 -11.45 -13.97 -6.60
CA GLU A 89 -10.48 -14.37 -5.56
C GLU A 89 -10.07 -13.18 -4.68
N ALA A 90 -9.72 -12.04 -5.27
CA ALA A 90 -9.32 -10.85 -4.53
C ALA A 90 -10.47 -10.29 -3.69
N SER A 91 -11.72 -10.35 -4.17
CA SER A 91 -12.89 -9.94 -3.37
C SER A 91 -13.09 -10.87 -2.17
N HIS A 92 -12.93 -12.18 -2.38
CA HIS A 92 -13.00 -13.16 -1.31
C HIS A 92 -11.91 -12.91 -0.26
N TYR A 93 -10.65 -12.73 -0.67
CA TYR A 93 -9.53 -12.48 0.25
C TYR A 93 -9.65 -11.14 0.99
N ALA A 94 -10.18 -10.10 0.33
CA ALA A 94 -10.44 -8.82 0.99
C ALA A 94 -11.47 -8.99 2.12
N ASN A 95 -12.54 -9.75 1.89
CA ASN A 95 -13.54 -10.05 2.92
C ASN A 95 -12.93 -10.88 4.06
N GLU A 96 -12.15 -11.92 3.76
CA GLU A 96 -11.47 -12.70 4.81
C GLU A 96 -10.51 -11.84 5.63
N ALA A 97 -9.78 -10.92 5.00
CA ALA A 97 -8.89 -9.99 5.71
C ALA A 97 -9.67 -9.06 6.65
N PHE A 98 -10.84 -8.56 6.23
CA PHE A 98 -11.74 -7.84 7.13
C PHE A 98 -12.21 -8.70 8.28
N GLU A 99 -12.67 -9.93 8.03
CA GLU A 99 -13.18 -10.84 9.05
C GLU A 99 -12.13 -11.20 10.12
N ARG A 100 -10.86 -11.28 9.72
CA ARG A 100 -9.73 -11.47 10.64
C ARG A 100 -9.33 -10.21 11.43
N GLY A 101 -9.89 -9.05 11.10
CA GLY A 101 -9.49 -7.77 11.69
C GLY A 101 -8.09 -7.34 11.27
N ASP A 102 -7.67 -7.66 10.03
CA ASP A 102 -6.35 -7.32 9.51
C ASP A 102 -6.30 -5.85 9.04
N TRP A 103 -5.59 -4.99 9.76
CA TRP A 103 -5.54 -3.56 9.44
C TRP A 103 -4.95 -3.26 8.06
N ARG A 104 -4.16 -4.17 7.51
CA ARG A 104 -3.52 -4.01 6.20
C ARG A 104 -4.52 -3.86 5.07
N ILE A 105 -5.68 -4.54 5.14
CA ILE A 105 -6.72 -4.39 4.09
C ILE A 105 -7.33 -2.98 4.11
N ALA A 106 -7.51 -2.38 5.28
CA ALA A 106 -8.03 -1.01 5.38
C ALA A 106 -7.03 -0.01 4.78
N THR A 107 -5.73 -0.18 5.03
CA THR A 107 -4.69 0.66 4.41
C THR A 107 -4.59 0.44 2.90
N LEU A 108 -4.70 -0.80 2.43
CA LEU A 108 -4.69 -1.12 1.00
C LEU A 108 -5.85 -0.45 0.25
N LEU A 109 -7.04 -0.42 0.85
CA LEU A 109 -8.21 0.21 0.25
C LEU A 109 -8.23 1.74 0.38
N GLU A 110 -7.52 2.30 1.37
CA GLU A 110 -7.37 3.74 1.57
C GLU A 110 -6.58 4.42 0.46
N THR A 111 -5.51 3.78 -0.03
CA THR A 111 -4.57 4.34 -1.02
C THR A 111 -5.15 4.37 -2.45
N THR A 112 -6.24 3.65 -2.70
CA THR A 112 -6.87 3.50 -4.03
C THR A 112 -7.35 4.81 -4.66
N GLY A 113 -7.59 5.86 -3.86
CA GLY A 113 -8.10 7.15 -4.35
C GLY A 113 -7.03 8.15 -4.81
N SER A 114 -5.75 7.92 -4.50
CA SER A 114 -4.70 8.95 -4.63
C SER A 114 -3.45 8.49 -5.40
N SER A 115 -3.19 7.20 -5.54
CA SER A 115 -2.05 6.68 -6.31
C SER A 115 -2.49 5.87 -7.54
N LEU A 116 -3.00 6.56 -8.56
CA LEU A 116 -3.29 5.99 -9.89
C LEU A 116 -2.04 5.51 -10.68
N GLY A 117 -0.87 5.38 -10.03
CA GLY A 117 0.42 5.14 -10.70
C GLY A 117 1.06 3.77 -10.50
N HIS A 118 0.85 3.11 -9.35
CA HIS A 118 1.66 1.93 -8.97
C HIS A 118 0.84 0.65 -8.71
N SER A 119 -0.27 0.74 -7.98
CA SER A 119 -1.26 -0.34 -7.89
C SER A 119 -2.29 -0.12 -8.99
N GLY A 120 -2.35 -1.01 -9.96
CA GLY A 120 -3.28 -0.90 -11.09
C GLY A 120 -4.71 -0.66 -10.64
N ASN A 121 -5.50 -0.10 -11.55
CA ASN A 121 -6.91 0.25 -11.39
C ASN A 121 -7.83 -0.98 -11.21
N TRP A 122 -7.33 -2.05 -10.60
CA TRP A 122 -7.96 -3.35 -10.42
C TRP A 122 -8.75 -3.43 -9.13
N LEU A 123 -8.32 -2.71 -8.09
CA LEU A 123 -9.01 -2.65 -6.80
C LEU A 123 -10.46 -2.15 -6.93
N ARG A 124 -10.78 -1.32 -7.93
CA ARG A 124 -12.17 -0.90 -8.22
C ARG A 124 -13.11 -2.04 -8.60
N PHE A 125 -12.58 -3.18 -9.02
CA PHE A 125 -13.38 -4.34 -9.42
C PHE A 125 -13.64 -5.30 -8.25
N LEU A 126 -13.10 -5.01 -7.07
CA LEU A 126 -13.44 -5.75 -5.88
C LEU A 126 -14.92 -5.57 -5.57
N SER A 127 -15.61 -6.69 -5.46
CA SER A 127 -17.01 -6.79 -5.05
C SER A 127 -17.07 -7.04 -3.55
N ILE A 128 -16.79 -5.99 -2.78
CA ILE A 128 -16.92 -5.97 -1.31
C ILE A 128 -18.03 -5.00 -0.90
N ASP A 129 -18.44 -5.03 0.38
CA ASP A 129 -19.54 -4.21 0.92
C ASP A 129 -19.34 -2.68 0.81
N VAL A 130 -18.18 -2.23 0.29
CA VAL A 130 -17.85 -0.83 0.06
C VAL A 130 -17.43 -0.59 -1.39
N PRO A 131 -17.93 0.47 -2.05
CA PRO A 131 -17.57 0.77 -3.43
C PRO A 131 -16.11 1.26 -3.53
N VAL A 132 -15.20 0.39 -3.94
CA VAL A 132 -13.76 0.67 -3.97
C VAL A 132 -13.40 1.77 -4.97
N GLY A 133 -12.41 2.59 -4.64
CA GLY A 133 -11.94 3.71 -5.48
C GLY A 133 -12.79 4.98 -5.39
N THR A 134 -13.78 5.05 -4.49
CA THR A 134 -14.56 6.27 -4.24
C THR A 134 -13.98 7.08 -3.09
N ARG A 135 -14.22 8.41 -3.09
CA ARG A 135 -13.86 9.28 -1.96
C ARG A 135 -14.51 8.82 -0.65
N ALA A 136 -15.75 8.34 -0.73
CA ALA A 136 -16.47 7.78 0.41
C ALA A 136 -15.74 6.56 0.99
N THR A 137 -15.22 5.66 0.14
CA THR A 137 -14.44 4.51 0.61
C THR A 137 -13.11 4.91 1.24
N VAL A 138 -12.38 5.86 0.64
CA VAL A 138 -11.15 6.40 1.26
C VAL A 138 -11.44 6.99 2.64
N TYR A 139 -12.54 7.73 2.78
CA TYR A 139 -12.97 8.27 4.07
C TYR A 139 -13.33 7.15 5.06
N ARG A 140 -14.13 6.16 4.66
CA ARG A 140 -14.49 4.98 5.47
C ARG A 140 -13.26 4.25 5.99
N MET A 141 -12.27 3.98 5.14
CA MET A 141 -11.03 3.31 5.54
C MET A 141 -10.20 4.17 6.50
N ASN A 142 -10.07 5.47 6.25
CA ASN A 142 -9.38 6.38 7.16
C ASN A 142 -10.04 6.42 8.55
N ARG A 143 -11.38 6.45 8.61
CA ARG A 143 -12.13 6.42 9.88
C ARG A 143 -11.97 5.08 10.60
N LEU A 144 -12.01 3.96 9.87
CA LEU A 144 -11.77 2.64 10.44
C LEU A 144 -10.35 2.53 11.03
N LEU A 145 -9.32 2.94 10.29
CA LEU A 145 -7.94 2.99 10.77
C LEU A 145 -7.81 3.89 12.01
N LYS A 146 -8.50 5.04 12.02
CA LYS A 146 -8.48 5.98 13.14
C LYS A 146 -9.02 5.37 14.43
N LEU A 147 -10.06 4.53 14.35
CA LEU A 147 -10.61 3.83 15.52
C LEU A 147 -9.58 2.88 16.15
N GLY A 148 -8.72 2.24 15.35
CA GLY A 148 -7.63 1.37 15.80
C GLY A 148 -6.34 2.09 16.20
N ALA A 149 -6.13 3.33 15.74
CA ALA A 149 -4.88 4.05 15.89
C ALA A 149 -4.71 4.72 17.26
N VAL A 150 -3.45 4.95 17.64
CA VAL A 150 -3.03 5.73 18.82
C VAL A 150 -1.87 6.66 18.47
N GLY A 151 -1.55 7.61 19.36
CA GLY A 151 -0.40 8.50 19.22
C GLY A 151 -0.41 9.36 17.95
N ASP A 152 0.79 9.60 17.40
CA ASP A 152 0.99 10.48 16.23
C ASP A 152 0.28 9.99 14.98
N TYR A 153 0.17 8.66 14.81
CA TYR A 153 -0.53 8.08 13.69
C TYR A 153 -2.03 8.40 13.73
N ALA A 154 -2.66 8.32 14.90
CA ALA A 154 -4.05 8.72 15.05
C ALA A 154 -4.26 10.21 14.72
N ALA A 155 -3.35 11.09 15.14
CA ALA A 155 -3.42 12.51 14.80
C ALA A 155 -3.20 12.77 13.30
N LYS A 156 -2.36 11.97 12.63
CA LYS A 156 -2.18 12.02 11.17
C LYS A 156 -3.48 11.69 10.43
N LEU A 157 -4.19 10.64 10.86
CA LEU A 157 -5.45 10.22 10.25
C LEU A 157 -6.56 11.27 10.39
N ASP A 158 -6.65 11.98 11.52
CA ASP A 158 -7.63 13.09 11.68
C ASP A 158 -7.44 14.17 10.62
N ARG A 159 -6.19 14.58 10.40
CA ARG A 159 -5.85 15.59 9.37
C ARG A 159 -6.12 15.12 7.95
N MET A 160 -6.16 13.82 7.71
CA MET A 160 -6.50 13.24 6.40
C MET A 160 -8.02 13.18 6.20
N ALA A 161 -8.78 12.85 7.24
CA ALA A 161 -10.24 12.80 7.20
C ALA A 161 -10.89 14.16 6.93
N GLU A 162 -10.31 15.26 7.41
CA GLU A 162 -10.83 16.62 7.22
C GLU A 162 -10.75 17.14 5.77
N ARG A 163 -10.06 16.43 4.87
CA ARG A 163 -9.80 16.90 3.49
C ARG A 163 -10.90 16.58 2.47
N GLY A 164 -12.06 16.08 2.92
CA GLY A 164 -13.07 15.49 2.05
C GLY A 164 -14.24 16.40 1.67
N GLY A 165 -14.48 16.56 0.36
CA GLY A 165 -15.71 17.16 -0.20
C GLY A 165 -16.92 16.21 -0.18
N LEU A 166 -17.14 15.49 0.92
CA LEU A 166 -18.33 14.68 1.16
C LEU A 166 -19.43 15.55 1.79
N SER A 167 -20.68 15.19 1.52
CA SER A 167 -21.84 15.77 2.23
C SER A 167 -21.89 15.31 3.68
N ALA A 168 -22.62 16.05 4.54
CA ALA A 168 -22.79 15.69 5.94
C ALA A 168 -23.39 14.29 6.13
N ASN A 169 -24.31 13.88 5.25
CA ASN A 169 -24.92 12.55 5.30
C ASN A 169 -23.90 11.46 4.95
N GLU A 170 -23.09 11.64 3.90
CA GLU A 170 -22.05 10.67 3.54
C GLU A 170 -21.00 10.51 4.65
N VAL A 171 -20.68 11.60 5.35
CA VAL A 171 -19.79 11.56 6.53
C VAL A 171 -20.43 10.73 7.65
N ALA A 172 -21.69 11.00 8.00
CA ALA A 172 -22.39 10.26 9.05
C ALA A 172 -22.54 8.76 8.75
N ASP A 173 -22.86 8.43 7.49
CA ASP A 173 -22.97 7.04 7.02
C ASP A 173 -21.62 6.33 7.09
N ALA A 174 -20.54 7.00 6.69
CA ALA A 174 -19.20 6.44 6.73
C ALA A 174 -18.67 6.25 8.16
N ASP A 175 -18.96 7.18 9.06
CA ASP A 175 -18.63 7.07 10.49
C ASP A 175 -19.37 5.90 11.14
N THR A 176 -20.67 5.75 10.84
CA THR A 176 -21.49 4.63 11.32
C THR A 176 -20.95 3.30 10.80
N TRP A 177 -20.64 3.22 9.51
CA TRP A 177 -20.03 2.03 8.91
C TRP A 177 -18.70 1.68 9.58
N ALA A 178 -17.80 2.66 9.74
CA ALA A 178 -16.48 2.42 10.32
C ALA A 178 -16.57 1.92 11.77
N LEU A 179 -17.48 2.49 12.57
CA LEU A 179 -17.71 2.04 13.94
C LEU A 179 -18.24 0.61 14.01
N ASN A 180 -19.24 0.28 13.18
CA ASN A 180 -19.81 -1.07 13.15
C ASN A 180 -18.78 -2.12 12.69
N THR A 181 -18.02 -1.82 11.64
CA THR A 181 -16.95 -2.69 11.12
C THR A 181 -15.86 -2.88 12.18
N TYR A 182 -15.45 -1.81 12.87
CA TYR A 182 -14.48 -1.88 13.96
C TYR A 182 -14.96 -2.81 15.08
N GLN A 183 -16.18 -2.58 15.58
CA GLN A 183 -16.75 -3.37 16.66
C GLN A 183 -16.88 -4.85 16.28
N LYS A 184 -17.28 -5.12 15.03
CA LYS A 184 -17.50 -6.49 14.55
C LYS A 184 -16.20 -7.27 14.37
N TYR A 185 -15.18 -6.66 13.79
CA TYR A 185 -14.00 -7.40 13.33
C TYR A 185 -12.67 -6.97 13.94
N PHE A 186 -12.51 -5.70 14.34
CA PHE A 186 -11.20 -5.14 14.71
C PHE A 186 -11.04 -4.80 16.20
N VAL A 187 -12.09 -4.94 17.01
CA VAL A 187 -12.06 -4.55 18.43
C VAL A 187 -10.97 -5.28 19.23
N ASN A 188 -10.62 -6.50 18.81
CA ASN A 188 -9.57 -7.31 19.41
C ASN A 188 -8.23 -7.24 18.64
N SER A 189 -8.17 -6.48 17.56
CA SER A 189 -6.94 -6.30 16.78
C SER A 189 -5.95 -5.40 17.53
N PRO A 190 -4.62 -5.59 17.32
CA PRO A 190 -3.61 -4.73 17.91
C PRO A 190 -3.83 -3.25 17.56
N ARG A 191 -3.51 -2.35 18.50
CA ARG A 191 -3.59 -0.90 18.25
C ARG A 191 -2.49 -0.46 17.27
N LEU A 192 -2.81 0.48 16.39
CA LEU A 192 -1.89 0.98 15.38
C LEU A 192 -1.11 2.19 15.90
N THR A 193 0.22 2.11 15.90
CA THR A 193 1.11 3.26 16.16
C THR A 193 1.67 3.87 14.88
N GLU A 194 1.51 3.19 13.74
CA GLU A 194 1.93 3.60 12.41
C GLU A 194 1.03 2.96 11.34
N ALA A 195 1.19 3.37 10.08
CA ALA A 195 0.45 2.78 8.97
C ALA A 195 0.96 1.35 8.71
N PRO A 196 0.08 0.34 8.69
CA PRO A 196 0.48 -1.02 8.41
C PRO A 196 0.87 -1.18 6.93
N LYS A 197 1.92 -1.97 6.67
CA LYS A 197 2.35 -2.30 5.30
C LYS A 197 1.50 -3.44 4.75
N ALA A 198 0.88 -3.26 3.58
CA ALA A 198 -0.01 -4.27 2.99
C ALA A 198 0.76 -5.46 2.40
N CYS A 199 1.69 -5.21 1.48
CA CYS A 199 2.61 -6.21 0.96
C CYS A 199 4.06 -5.92 1.40
N ALA A 200 4.78 -6.98 1.78
CA ALA A 200 6.13 -6.89 2.36
C ALA A 200 7.22 -6.42 1.38
N LEU A 201 6.91 -6.25 0.09
CA LEU A 201 7.87 -5.82 -0.94
C LEU A 201 8.05 -4.30 -1.04
N GLN A 202 7.38 -3.52 -0.20
CA GLN A 202 7.54 -2.07 -0.14
C GLN A 202 8.61 -1.66 0.90
N ASP A 203 9.89 -1.79 0.53
CA ASP A 203 11.03 -1.20 1.23
C ASP A 203 11.75 -0.17 0.34
#